data_AF-Q5DB25-F1
#
_entry.id   AF-Q5DB25-F1
#
_cell.length_a   1.000
_cell.length_b   1.000
_cell.length_c   1.000
_cell.angle_alpha   90.00
_cell.angle_beta   90.00
_cell.angle_gamma   90.00
#
_symmetry.space_group_name_H-M   'P 1'
#
loop_
_entity.id
_entity.type
_entity.pdbx_description
1 polymer ?
#
loop_
_entity_poly.entity_id
_entity_poly.type
_entity_poly.pdbx_seq_one_letter_code
_entity_poly.pdbx_strand_id
1 'polypeptide(L)'
;MVQEVRILDAMANAVQNAAIVLILFSKSYQDGENTKAEAEYTRKLKKPSIFLRVEPGFAPDSWLGFMIGESRYIDFSGKYPFEEKFKELCTTIHNISRGTITMERVKPIKTKENLCVAM
;
A
#
# COMPACT_ATOMS: atom_id res chain seq x y z
N MET A 1 -29.49 11.35 7.00
CA MET A 1 -28.30 11.13 7.86
C MET A 1 -28.23 9.65 8.28
N VAL A 2 -28.03 8.68 7.36
CA VAL A 2 -28.11 7.22 7.72
C VAL A 2 -27.22 6.27 6.88
N GLN A 3 -26.34 6.73 5.98
CA GLN A 3 -25.54 5.79 5.17
C GLN A 3 -24.10 5.58 5.66
N GLU A 4 -23.42 6.61 6.15
CA GLU A 4 -21.96 6.55 6.43
C GLU A 4 -21.58 5.62 7.58
N VAL A 5 -22.38 5.56 8.66
CA VAL A 5 -22.10 4.73 9.84
C VAL A 5 -21.98 3.24 9.47
N ARG A 6 -22.86 2.75 8.60
CA ARG A 6 -22.86 1.32 8.20
C ARG A 6 -21.62 0.93 7.39
N ILE A 7 -21.07 1.85 6.60
CA ILE A 7 -19.90 1.57 5.76
C ILE A 7 -18.65 1.51 6.63
N LEU A 8 -18.49 2.45 7.56
CA LEU A 8 -17.36 2.46 8.50
C LEU A 8 -17.37 1.23 9.41
N ASP A 9 -18.53 0.82 9.91
CA ASP A 9 -18.66 -0.40 10.71
C ASP A 9 -18.30 -1.66 9.90
N ALA A 10 -18.72 -1.73 8.65
CA ALA A 10 -18.38 -2.84 7.75
C ALA A 10 -16.87 -2.88 7.45
N MET A 11 -16.25 -1.73 7.16
CA MET A 11 -14.81 -1.61 6.96
C MET A 11 -14.03 -2.01 8.22
N ALA A 12 -14.45 -1.53 9.39
CA ALA A 12 -13.83 -1.89 10.66
C ALA A 12 -13.92 -3.40 10.91
N ASN A 13 -15.08 -4.02 10.70
CA ASN A 13 -15.26 -5.46 10.83
C ASN A 13 -14.37 -6.24 9.84
N ALA A 14 -14.24 -5.77 8.59
CA ALA A 14 -13.35 -6.39 7.61
C ALA A 14 -11.88 -6.35 8.07
N VAL A 15 -11.40 -5.20 8.54
CA VAL A 15 -10.03 -5.04 9.05
C VAL A 15 -9.78 -5.88 10.30
N GLN A 16 -10.75 -5.98 11.23
CA GLN A 16 -10.63 -6.80 12.43
C GLN A 16 -10.43 -8.29 12.10
N ASN A 17 -11.19 -8.80 11.12
CA ASN A 17 -11.17 -10.21 10.76
C ASN A 17 -10.13 -10.55 9.69
N ALA A 18 -9.51 -9.56 9.04
CA ALA A 18 -8.45 -9.78 8.08
C ALA A 18 -7.19 -10.33 8.74
N ALA A 19 -6.56 -11.30 8.06
CA ALA A 19 -5.22 -11.78 8.39
C ALA A 19 -4.14 -10.79 7.90
N ILE A 20 -4.34 -10.24 6.70
CA ILE A 20 -3.47 -9.27 6.05
C ILE A 20 -4.36 -8.23 5.36
N VAL A 21 -4.01 -6.95 5.45
CA VAL A 21 -4.72 -5.85 4.79
C VAL A 21 -3.91 -5.35 3.59
N LEU A 22 -4.51 -5.34 2.40
CA LEU A 22 -3.88 -4.77 1.21
C LEU A 22 -4.35 -3.32 1.05
N ILE A 23 -3.43 -2.37 1.10
CA ILE A 23 -3.71 -0.94 0.95
C ILE A 23 -3.31 -0.53 -0.47
N LEU A 24 -4.31 -0.41 -1.35
CA LEU A 24 -4.12 0.03 -2.73
C LEU A 24 -4.20 1.55 -2.75
N PHE A 25 -3.05 2.21 -2.80
CA PHE A 25 -2.99 3.66 -2.68
C PHE A 25 -2.88 4.38 -4.04
N SER A 26 -3.60 5.49 -4.10
CA SER A 26 -3.75 6.44 -5.20
C SER A 26 -4.02 7.83 -4.60
N LYS A 27 -4.10 8.86 -5.43
CA LYS A 27 -4.51 10.20 -4.99
C LYS A 27 -5.91 10.17 -4.37
N SER A 28 -6.86 9.49 -5.01
CA SER A 28 -8.21 9.31 -4.50
C SER A 28 -8.27 8.55 -3.17
N TYR A 29 -7.38 7.57 -2.96
CA TYR A 29 -7.27 6.88 -1.67
C TYR A 29 -6.77 7.83 -0.57
N GLN A 30 -5.81 8.71 -0.88
CA GLN A 30 -5.28 9.66 0.09
C GLN A 30 -6.30 10.75 0.47
N ASP A 31 -7.13 11.17 -0.48
CA ASP A 31 -8.10 12.26 -0.30
C ASP A 31 -9.40 11.79 0.36
N GLY A 32 -9.66 10.47 0.41
CA GLY A 32 -10.86 9.90 1.03
C GLY A 32 -10.78 9.79 2.56
N GLU A 33 -11.82 10.26 3.24
CA GLU A 33 -11.88 10.15 4.72
C GLU A 33 -12.12 8.70 5.17
N ASN A 34 -12.94 7.94 4.43
CA ASN A 34 -13.21 6.53 4.71
C ASN A 34 -11.96 5.65 4.57
N THR A 35 -11.16 5.89 3.53
CA THR A 35 -9.91 5.18 3.27
C THR A 35 -8.84 5.54 4.29
N LYS A 36 -8.80 6.81 4.72
CA LYS A 36 -7.96 7.23 5.85
C LYS A 36 -8.35 6.52 7.15
N ALA A 37 -9.65 6.48 7.48
CA ALA A 37 -10.14 5.79 8.68
C ALA A 37 -9.79 4.29 8.66
N GLU A 38 -9.97 3.61 7.52
CA GLU A 38 -9.59 2.20 7.32
C GLU A 38 -8.09 1.97 7.55
N ALA A 39 -7.24 2.82 6.97
CA ALA A 39 -5.79 2.71 7.07
C ALA A 39 -5.29 2.98 8.50
N GLU A 40 -5.83 4.02 9.15
CA GLU A 40 -5.54 4.32 10.56
C GLU A 40 -5.99 3.20 11.48
N TYR A 41 -7.15 2.60 11.21
CA TYR A 41 -7.66 1.49 11.99
C TYR A 41 -6.80 0.23 11.84
N THR A 42 -6.36 -0.07 10.61
CA THR A 42 -5.40 -1.14 10.31
C THR A 42 -4.10 -0.95 11.11
N ARG A 43 -3.54 0.27 11.11
CA ARG A 43 -2.36 0.63 11.89
C ARG A 43 -2.59 0.52 13.40
N LYS A 44 -3.74 0.97 13.90
CA LYS A 44 -4.12 0.90 15.32
C LYS A 44 -4.17 -0.55 15.81
N LEU A 45 -4.73 -1.46 15.01
CA LEU A 45 -4.78 -2.88 15.33
C LEU A 45 -3.45 -3.61 15.08
N LYS A 46 -2.42 -2.93 14.58
CA LYS A 46 -1.12 -3.50 14.19
C LYS A 46 -1.29 -4.71 13.26
N LYS A 47 -2.29 -4.64 12.39
CA LYS A 47 -2.54 -5.69 11.40
C LYS A 47 -1.41 -5.68 10.37
N PRO A 48 -0.92 -6.85 9.93
CA PRO A 48 0.01 -6.90 8.80
C PRO A 48 -0.62 -6.24 7.58
N SER A 49 0.07 -5.27 6.99
CA SER A 49 -0.43 -4.57 5.80
C SER A 49 0.61 -4.55 4.68
N ILE A 50 0.15 -4.67 3.44
CA ILE A 50 0.97 -4.53 2.22
C ILE A 50 0.47 -3.32 1.46
N PHE A 51 1.36 -2.38 1.17
CA PHE A 51 1.05 -1.20 0.37
C PHE A 51 1.27 -1.49 -1.12
N LEU A 52 0.29 -1.15 -1.94
CA LEU A 52 0.29 -1.33 -3.39
C LEU A 52 0.08 0.01 -4.06
N ARG A 53 1.06 0.49 -4.83
CA ARG A 53 0.87 1.70 -5.64
C ARG A 53 0.07 1.32 -6.88
N VAL A 54 -1.10 1.91 -7.06
CA VAL A 54 -1.94 1.63 -8.24
C VAL A 54 -2.03 2.81 -9.21
N GLU A 55 -1.56 3.98 -8.80
CA GLU A 55 -1.55 5.18 -9.64
C GLU A 55 -0.13 5.52 -10.15
N PRO A 56 0.08 5.69 -11.47
CA PRO A 56 1.40 5.95 -12.03
C PRO A 56 2.00 7.25 -11.53
N GLY A 57 3.23 7.21 -11.05
CA GLY A 57 3.95 8.41 -10.60
C GLY A 57 3.42 9.02 -9.31
N PHE A 58 2.35 8.48 -8.73
CA PHE A 58 1.83 8.97 -7.46
C PHE A 58 2.84 8.70 -6.34
N ALA A 59 3.16 9.77 -5.63
CA ALA A 59 3.96 9.75 -4.41
C ALA A 59 3.05 10.26 -3.29
N PRO A 60 2.73 9.42 -2.29
CA PRO A 60 1.85 9.82 -1.20
C PRO A 60 2.51 10.93 -0.39
N ASP A 61 1.74 11.96 -0.08
CA ASP A 61 2.15 13.06 0.79
C ASP A 61 1.33 13.04 2.09
N SER A 62 1.59 13.97 3.02
CA SER A 62 0.79 14.13 4.25
C SER A 62 0.69 12.85 5.11
N TRP A 63 -0.53 12.50 5.56
CA TRP A 63 -0.82 11.37 6.46
C TRP A 63 -0.44 10.01 5.88
N LEU A 64 -0.66 9.83 4.58
CA LEU A 64 -0.39 8.56 3.91
C LEU A 64 1.11 8.38 3.67
N GLY A 65 1.81 9.48 3.32
CA GLY A 65 3.27 9.50 3.28
C GLY A 65 3.89 9.17 4.64
N PHE A 66 3.34 9.72 5.73
CA PHE A 66 3.80 9.39 7.09
C PHE A 66 3.46 7.95 7.51
N MET A 67 2.33 7.42 7.06
CA MET A 67 1.91 6.05 7.35
C MET A 67 2.79 5.03 6.63
N ILE A 68 3.10 5.27 5.36
CA ILE A 68 3.98 4.42 4.57
C ILE A 68 5.41 4.60 5.08
N GLY A 69 5.88 5.83 5.28
CA GLY A 69 7.24 6.11 5.78
C GLY A 69 8.30 5.45 4.89
N GLU A 70 9.24 4.72 5.49
CA GLU A 70 10.24 3.91 4.79
C GLU A 70 9.72 2.50 4.38
N SER A 71 8.43 2.22 4.58
CA SER A 71 7.85 0.91 4.25
C SER A 71 7.93 0.63 2.76
N ARG A 72 8.22 -0.63 2.41
CA ARG A 72 8.21 -1.08 1.03
C ARG A 72 6.78 -1.17 0.52
N TYR A 73 6.58 -0.78 -0.75
CA TYR A 73 5.35 -0.99 -1.48
C TYR A 73 5.63 -1.73 -2.80
N ILE A 74 4.64 -2.44 -3.30
CA ILE A 74 4.71 -3.09 -4.62
C ILE A 74 4.02 -2.17 -5.63
N ASP A 75 4.66 -1.97 -6.77
CA ASP A 75 4.17 -1.04 -7.79
C ASP A 75 3.30 -1.76 -8.83
N PHE A 76 1.99 -1.58 -8.72
CA PHE A 76 0.95 -2.05 -9.64
C PHE A 76 0.48 -0.95 -10.60
N SER A 77 1.17 0.19 -10.67
CA SER A 77 0.75 1.34 -11.47
C SER A 77 0.92 1.16 -12.99
N GLY A 78 1.15 -0.06 -13.48
CA GLY A 78 1.44 -0.35 -14.89
C GLY A 78 2.86 0.00 -15.35
N LYS A 79 3.75 0.43 -14.44
CA LYS A 79 5.18 0.66 -14.76
C LYS A 79 5.93 -0.63 -15.09
N TYR A 80 5.50 -1.75 -14.52
CA TYR A 80 6.12 -3.07 -14.65
C TYR A 80 5.07 -4.10 -15.12
N PRO A 81 5.49 -5.23 -15.71
CA PRO A 81 4.57 -6.30 -16.11
C PRO A 81 3.74 -6.78 -14.91
N PHE A 82 2.42 -6.84 -15.09
CA PHE A 82 1.48 -7.24 -14.03
C PHE A 82 1.84 -8.59 -13.42
N GLU A 83 2.13 -9.60 -14.26
CA GLU A 83 2.42 -10.97 -13.80
C GLU A 83 3.63 -11.05 -12.86
N GLU A 84 4.67 -10.27 -13.12
CA GLU A 84 5.86 -10.23 -12.25
C GLU A 84 5.52 -9.64 -10.89
N LYS A 85 4.77 -8.53 -10.87
CA LYS A 85 4.35 -7.85 -9.64
C LYS A 85 3.30 -8.64 -8.86
N PHE A 86 2.44 -9.36 -9.57
CA PHE A 86 1.49 -10.29 -8.98
C PHE A 86 2.20 -11.44 -8.28
N LYS A 87 3.24 -12.02 -8.91
CA LYS A 87 4.09 -13.03 -8.27
C LYS A 87 4.83 -12.50 -7.04
N GLU A 88 5.33 -11.26 -7.10
CA GLU A 88 5.95 -10.56 -5.96
C GLU A 88 4.95 -10.40 -4.80
N LEU A 89 3.71 -10.01 -5.09
CA LEU A 89 2.62 -9.89 -4.13
C LEU A 89 2.30 -11.24 -3.47
N CYS A 90 2.08 -12.30 -4.25
CA CYS A 90 1.81 -13.63 -3.72
C CYS A 90 2.93 -14.13 -2.79
N THR A 91 4.18 -13.90 -3.19
CA THR A 91 5.35 -14.27 -2.37
C THR A 91 5.37 -13.49 -1.06
N THR A 92 5.05 -12.19 -1.11
CA THR A 92 4.98 -11.33 0.08
C THR A 92 3.89 -11.80 1.04
N ILE A 93 2.68 -12.08 0.52
CA ILE A 93 1.56 -12.61 1.31
C ILE A 93 1.94 -13.92 1.99
N HIS A 94 2.56 -14.85 1.25
CA HIS A 94 2.99 -16.15 1.78
C HIS A 94 4.06 -16.04 2.87
N ASN A 95 4.92 -15.04 2.79
CA ASN A 95 5.95 -14.83 3.81
C ASN A 95 5.40 -14.18 5.07
N ILE A 96 4.45 -13.25 4.93
CA ILE A 96 3.74 -12.65 6.06
C ILE A 96 2.89 -13.70 6.78
N SER A 97 2.17 -14.54 6.04
CA SER A 97 1.31 -15.58 6.62
C SER A 97 2.08 -16.62 7.45
N ARG A 98 3.34 -16.89 7.10
CA ARG A 98 4.26 -17.79 7.83
C ARG A 98 5.06 -17.09 8.94
N GLY A 99 4.83 -15.80 9.18
CA GLY A 99 5.54 -15.01 10.19
C GLY A 99 7.04 -14.83 9.91
N THR A 100 7.50 -15.06 8.68
CA THR A 100 8.94 -15.22 8.37
C THR A 100 9.63 -13.93 7.89
N ILE A 101 9.01 -12.74 8.00
CA ILE A 101 9.65 -11.48 7.56
C ILE A 101 9.46 -10.35 8.57
N THR A 102 10.58 -9.90 9.14
CA THR A 102 10.85 -8.50 9.46
C THR A 102 11.07 -7.74 8.16
N MET A 103 10.26 -6.70 7.90
CA MET A 103 10.44 -5.81 6.74
C MET A 103 11.82 -5.13 6.84
N GLU A 104 12.87 -5.71 6.24
CA GLU A 104 14.17 -5.06 6.17
C GLU A 104 14.17 -3.91 5.17
N ARG A 105 15.20 -3.06 5.20
CA ARG A 105 15.37 -1.89 4.33
C ARG A 105 16.00 -2.29 3.01
N VAL A 106 15.38 -1.94 1.88
CA VAL A 106 16.06 -1.98 0.57
C VAL A 106 16.32 -0.56 0.12
N LYS A 107 17.57 -0.28 -0.24
CA LYS A 107 18.00 1.02 -0.75
C LYS A 107 17.24 1.34 -2.04
N PRO A 108 16.88 2.61 -2.27
CA PRO A 108 16.15 3.02 -3.46
C PRO A 108 16.87 2.51 -4.72
N ILE A 109 16.11 1.88 -5.61
CA ILE A 109 16.57 1.49 -6.94
C ILE A 109 16.94 2.78 -7.65
N LYS A 110 18.25 3.04 -7.80
CA LYS A 110 18.74 4.16 -8.60
C LYS A 110 18.25 3.94 -10.03
N THR A 111 17.31 4.78 -10.45
CA THR A 111 16.93 4.86 -11.86
C THR A 111 18.16 5.39 -12.59
N LYS A 112 18.72 4.61 -13.52
CA LYS A 112 19.73 5.10 -14.43
C LYS A 112 19.06 6.15 -15.32
N GLU A 113 19.28 7.42 -15.01
CA GLU A 113 19.10 8.51 -15.98
C GLU A 113 20.12 8.28 -17.10
N ASN A 114 19.70 7.55 -18.13
CA ASN A 114 20.44 7.52 -19.37
C ASN A 114 20.13 8.82 -20.12
N LEU A 115 21.08 9.75 -19.99
CA LEU A 115 21.69 10.47 -21.11
C LEU A 115 20.84 10.50 -22.39
N CYS A 116 20.17 11.62 -22.66
CA CYS A 116 20.14 12.12 -24.03
C CYS A 116 20.70 13.54 -23.99
N VAL A 117 21.94 13.60 -24.46
CA VAL A 117 22.77 14.78 -24.66
C VAL A 117 22.09 15.67 -25.69
N ALA A 118 22.27 16.97 -25.51
CA ALA A 118 21.96 18.03 -26.46
C ALA A 118 22.24 17.65 -27.92
N MET A 119 21.31 18.03 -28.79
CA MET A 119 21.56 18.43 -30.17
C MET A 119 20.80 19.73 -30.43
#